data_AF-A0A415IS58-F1
#
_entry.id   AF-A0A415IS58-F1
#
_cell.length_a   1.000
_cell.length_b   1.000
_cell.length_c   1.000
_cell.angle_alpha   90.00
_cell.angle_beta   90.00
_cell.angle_gamma   90.00
#
_symmetry.space_group_name_H-M   'P 1'
#
loop_
_entity.id
_entity.type
_entity.pdbx_description
1 polymer ?
#
loop_
_entity_poly.entity_id
_entity_poly.type
_entity_poly.pdbx_seq_one_letter_code
_entity_poly.pdbx_strand_id
1 'polypeptide(L)'
;MNVNSNIRKRNKQVISDRYKKVDTTVNADAERLVEEHREIEKRLYPLRIDQRTVIYVTKDKCTKEYAQKRRRQFGIEPSPERKGGNPRVHIEVEEVNKLVQEGMHLKDIARTLGVSRTTVSKYIQKYDLRRNGNK
;
A
#
# COMPACT_ATOMS: atom_id res chain seq x y z
N MET A 1 -28.31 -12.49 2.98
CA MET A 1 -28.94 -12.52 4.31
C MET A 1 -27.94 -13.06 5.33
N ASN A 2 -27.85 -12.39 6.48
CA ASN A 2 -27.24 -12.76 7.76
C ASN A 2 -25.77 -13.28 7.80
N VAL A 3 -24.81 -12.35 7.78
CA VAL A 3 -23.47 -12.60 8.33
C VAL A 3 -23.55 -12.50 9.85
N ASN A 4 -23.63 -13.65 10.53
CA ASN A 4 -23.53 -13.74 11.99
C ASN A 4 -22.17 -13.21 12.44
N SER A 5 -22.09 -11.91 12.69
CA SER A 5 -20.97 -11.29 13.37
C SER A 5 -21.05 -11.72 14.83
N ASN A 6 -20.33 -12.80 15.17
CA ASN A 6 -20.10 -13.20 16.55
C ASN A 6 -19.13 -12.21 17.22
N ILE A 7 -19.51 -10.93 17.25
CA ILE A 7 -18.96 -9.94 18.16
C ILE A 7 -19.51 -10.36 19.51
N ARG A 8 -18.74 -11.16 20.26
CA ARG A 8 -19.02 -11.40 21.68
C ARG A 8 -19.24 -10.02 22.31
N LYS A 9 -20.50 -9.67 22.60
CA LYS A 9 -20.81 -8.51 23.43
C LYS A 9 -20.17 -8.83 24.78
N ARG A 10 -18.95 -8.34 25.00
CA ARG A 10 -18.33 -8.37 26.31
C ARG A 10 -19.26 -7.53 27.17
N ASN A 11 -20.08 -8.19 27.99
CA ASN A 11 -20.71 -7.52 29.13
C ASN A 11 -19.54 -6.87 29.88
N LYS A 12 -19.40 -5.55 29.75
CA LYS A 12 -18.49 -4.78 30.59
C LYS A 12 -19.11 -4.89 31.98
N GLN A 13 -18.72 -5.90 32.74
CA GLN A 13 -18.92 -5.85 34.18
C GLN A 13 -18.29 -4.55 34.63
N VAL A 14 -19.08 -3.71 35.30
CA VAL A 14 -18.60 -2.45 35.88
C VAL A 14 -17.64 -2.86 36.98
N ILE A 15 -16.34 -2.89 36.66
CA ILE A 15 -15.29 -3.13 37.65
C ILE A 15 -15.37 -1.96 38.63
N SER A 16 -15.45 -2.28 39.92
CA SER A 16 -15.57 -1.25 40.95
C SER A 16 -14.34 -0.34 40.91
N ASP A 17 -14.55 0.93 41.24
CA ASP A 17 -13.51 1.97 41.18
C ASP A 17 -12.26 1.65 42.03
N ARG A 18 -12.42 0.75 43.01
CA ARG A 18 -11.34 0.21 43.84
C ARG A 18 -10.24 -0.51 43.04
N TYR A 19 -10.57 -1.11 41.89
CA TYR A 19 -9.65 -1.90 41.06
C TYR A 19 -9.26 -1.22 39.74
N LYS A 20 -9.53 0.09 39.59
CA LYS A 20 -9.21 0.85 38.35
C LYS A 20 -7.72 1.15 38.20
N LYS A 21 -6.91 1.01 39.25
CA LYS A 21 -5.46 1.28 39.24
C LYS A 21 -4.66 -0.02 39.36
N VAL A 22 -3.43 0.00 38.85
CA VAL A 22 -2.48 -1.11 38.97
C VAL A 22 -2.04 -1.19 40.43
N ASP A 23 -2.71 -2.04 41.19
CA ASP A 23 -2.38 -2.38 42.57
C ASP A 23 -1.48 -3.63 42.58
N THR A 24 -0.23 -3.52 43.01
CA THR A 24 0.74 -4.63 43.02
C THR A 24 0.52 -5.65 44.14
N THR A 25 -0.38 -5.36 45.09
CA THR A 25 -0.78 -6.33 46.14
C THR A 25 -1.91 -7.24 45.66
N VAL A 26 -2.68 -6.78 44.66
CA VAL A 26 -3.81 -7.51 44.06
C VAL A 26 -3.45 -8.07 42.69
N ASN A 27 -2.69 -7.33 41.89
CA ASN A 27 -2.18 -7.78 40.60
C ASN A 27 -0.88 -8.55 40.84
N ALA A 28 -0.82 -9.77 40.30
CA ALA A 28 0.33 -10.65 40.45
C ALA A 28 1.66 -9.99 40.01
N ASP A 29 2.77 -10.59 40.42
CA ASP A 29 4.12 -10.13 40.09
C ASP A 29 4.29 -9.82 38.58
N ALA A 30 4.58 -8.56 38.29
CA ALA A 30 4.67 -8.03 36.94
C ALA A 30 5.81 -8.69 36.14
N GLU A 31 6.93 -9.01 36.78
CA GLU A 31 8.07 -9.63 36.11
C GLU A 31 7.72 -11.04 35.66
N ARG A 32 7.07 -11.81 36.55
CA ARG A 32 6.59 -13.15 36.24
C ARG A 32 5.59 -13.14 35.08
N LEU A 33 4.63 -12.22 35.09
CA LEU A 33 3.65 -12.09 34.01
C LEU A 33 4.28 -11.72 32.66
N VAL A 34 5.31 -10.88 32.67
CA VAL A 34 6.07 -10.55 31.46
C VAL A 34 6.78 -11.78 30.91
N GLU A 35 7.40 -12.59 31.77
CA GLU A 35 8.10 -13.80 31.32
C GLU A 35 7.13 -14.87 30.80
N GLU A 36 6.01 -15.10 31.48
CA GLU A 36 4.93 -15.96 30.99
C GLU A 36 4.44 -15.51 29.60
N HIS A 37 4.28 -14.20 29.39
CA HIS A 37 3.88 -13.67 28.09
C HIS A 37 4.92 -13.93 27.00
N ARG A 38 6.21 -13.73 27.31
CA ARG A 38 7.32 -14.04 26.39
C ARG A 38 7.34 -15.50 25.99
N GLU A 39 7.09 -16.42 26.93
CA GLU A 39 7.01 -17.85 26.63
C GLU A 39 5.84 -18.21 25.70
N ILE A 40 4.69 -17.56 25.87
CA ILE A 40 3.54 -17.71 24.97
C ILE A 40 3.90 -17.20 23.58
N GLU A 41 4.49 -16.00 23.47
CA GLU A 41 4.86 -15.39 22.19
C GLU A 41 5.89 -16.19 21.40
N LYS A 42 6.82 -16.91 22.07
CA LYS A 42 7.79 -17.81 21.41
C LYS A 42 7.12 -18.88 20.54
N ARG A 43 5.87 -19.27 20.84
CA ARG A 43 5.12 -20.29 20.10
C ARG A 43 4.24 -19.70 18.99
N LEU A 44 4.18 -18.38 18.89
CA LEU A 44 3.41 -17.67 17.89
C LEU A 44 4.27 -17.27 16.70
N TYR A 45 3.62 -17.13 15.55
CA TYR A 45 4.23 -16.82 14.27
C TYR A 45 3.71 -15.47 13.77
N PRO A 46 4.59 -14.61 13.24
CA PRO A 46 4.19 -13.32 12.72
C PRO A 46 3.45 -13.50 11.39
N LEU A 47 2.18 -13.12 11.34
CA LEU A 47 1.37 -13.04 10.14
C LEU A 47 1.17 -11.57 9.74
N ARG A 48 1.68 -11.23 8.56
CA ARG A 48 1.57 -9.87 8.03
C ARG A 48 0.20 -9.64 7.37
N ILE A 49 -0.56 -8.72 7.94
CA ILE A 49 -1.85 -8.28 7.41
C ILE A 49 -1.63 -7.18 6.37
N ASP A 50 -0.81 -6.19 6.71
CA ASP A 50 -0.49 -5.03 5.88
C ASP A 50 1.01 -4.68 6.00
N GLN A 51 1.49 -3.74 5.21
CA GLN A 51 2.86 -3.21 5.30
C GLN A 51 3.18 -2.74 6.72
N ARG A 52 2.19 -2.17 7.43
CA ARG A 52 2.36 -1.64 8.80
C ARG A 52 1.93 -2.62 9.90
N THR A 53 1.08 -3.59 9.59
CA THR A 53 0.38 -4.38 10.60
C THR A 53 0.77 -5.85 10.53
N VAL A 54 1.39 -6.35 11.61
CA VAL A 54 1.72 -7.76 11.83
C VAL A 54 1.00 -8.23 13.10
N ILE A 55 0.41 -9.43 13.05
CA ILE A 55 -0.21 -10.07 14.21
C ILE A 55 0.50 -11.39 14.51
N TYR A 56 0.62 -11.74 15.79
CA TYR A 56 1.15 -13.03 16.20
C TYR A 56 0.01 -14.06 16.29
N VAL A 57 0.17 -15.18 15.58
CA VAL A 57 -0.85 -16.24 15.47
C VAL A 57 -0.21 -17.62 15.60
N THR A 58 -1.00 -18.63 15.96
CA THR A 58 -0.53 -20.01 15.98
C THR A 58 -0.22 -20.52 14.56
N LYS A 59 0.63 -21.55 14.44
CA LYS A 59 1.14 -22.05 13.16
C LYS A 59 0.04 -22.44 12.16
N ASP A 60 -1.04 -23.04 12.66
CA ASP A 60 -2.25 -23.42 11.90
C ASP A 60 -2.97 -22.22 11.27
N LYS A 61 -2.87 -21.03 11.88
CA LYS A 61 -3.53 -19.79 11.44
C LYS A 61 -2.60 -18.86 10.65
N CYS A 62 -1.34 -19.23 10.46
CA CYS A 62 -0.39 -18.46 9.66
C CYS A 62 -0.64 -18.65 8.15
N THR A 63 -1.89 -18.44 7.71
CA THR A 63 -2.34 -18.66 6.33
C THR A 63 -2.81 -17.36 5.69
N LYS A 64 -2.76 -17.30 4.35
CA LYS A 64 -3.22 -16.13 3.59
C LYS A 64 -4.72 -15.87 3.78
N GLU A 65 -5.52 -16.93 3.88
CA GLU A 65 -6.96 -16.86 4.11
C GLU A 65 -7.30 -16.22 5.47
N TYR A 66 -6.58 -16.64 6.53
CA TYR A 66 -6.75 -16.06 7.86
C TYR A 66 -6.36 -14.58 7.88
N ALA A 67 -5.28 -14.20 7.19
CA ALA A 67 -4.89 -12.80 7.01
C ALA A 67 -6.00 -11.98 6.33
N GLN A 68 -6.61 -12.50 5.26
CA GLN A 68 -7.71 -11.82 4.56
C GLN A 68 -8.95 -11.65 5.45
N LYS A 69 -9.30 -12.67 6.24
CA LYS A 69 -10.38 -12.56 7.22
C LYS A 69 -10.10 -11.45 8.24
N ARG A 70 -8.86 -11.33 8.72
CA ARG A 70 -8.46 -10.26 9.66
C ARG A 70 -8.41 -8.89 9.00
N ARG A 71 -7.97 -8.77 7.74
CA ARG A 71 -8.04 -7.52 6.94
C ARG A 71 -9.46 -6.95 6.93
N ARG A 72 -10.44 -7.77 6.54
CA ARG A 72 -11.86 -7.41 6.52
C ARG A 72 -12.36 -6.99 7.91
N GLN A 73 -11.97 -7.74 8.95
CA GLN A 73 -12.35 -7.42 10.32
C GLN A 73 -11.79 -6.09 10.82
N PHE A 74 -10.58 -5.72 10.39
CA PHE A 74 -9.96 -4.44 10.74
C PHE A 74 -10.36 -3.29 9.80
N GLY A 75 -11.19 -3.54 8.78
CA GLY A 75 -11.53 -2.54 7.76
C GLY A 75 -10.34 -2.11 6.90
N ILE A 76 -9.29 -2.94 6.84
CA ILE A 76 -8.11 -2.71 6.00
C ILE A 76 -8.42 -3.35 4.65
N GLU A 77 -9.20 -2.65 3.84
CA GLU A 77 -9.45 -3.07 2.46
C GLU A 77 -8.13 -3.00 1.67
N PRO A 78 -7.80 -4.02 0.86
CA PRO A 78 -6.66 -3.92 -0.04
C PRO A 78 -6.91 -2.75 -1.00
N SER A 79 -6.07 -1.71 -0.92
CA SER A 79 -6.09 -0.65 -1.93
C SER A 79 -5.87 -1.30 -3.30
N PRO A 80 -6.60 -0.88 -4.36
CA PRO A 80 -6.25 -1.28 -5.70
C PRO A 80 -4.77 -0.95 -5.94
N GLU A 81 -4.06 -1.86 -6.60
CA GLU A 81 -2.66 -1.63 -6.99
C GLU A 81 -2.59 -0.35 -7.80
N ARG A 82 -1.98 0.70 -7.23
CA ARG A 82 -1.68 1.92 -7.99
C ARG A 82 -0.57 1.55 -8.96
N LYS A 83 -0.92 1.28 -10.23
CA LYS A 83 0.08 1.20 -11.29
C LYS A 83 0.86 2.52 -11.28
N GLY A 84 2.13 2.44 -10.89
CA GLY A 84 3.00 3.61 -10.83
C GLY A 84 3.25 4.14 -12.24
N GLY A 85 3.12 5.46 -12.41
CA GLY A 85 3.37 6.14 -13.67
C GLY A 85 2.11 6.37 -14.53
N ASN A 86 2.16 7.42 -15.35
CA ASN A 86 1.11 7.66 -16.35
C ASN A 86 1.10 6.52 -17.39
N PRO A 87 -0.09 6.19 -17.95
CA PRO A 87 -0.19 5.30 -19.09
C PRO A 87 0.78 5.70 -20.21
N ARG A 88 1.42 4.72 -20.85
CA ARG A 88 2.28 4.98 -21.99
C ARG A 88 1.42 5.41 -23.17
N VAL A 89 1.54 6.68 -23.57
CA VAL A 89 0.95 7.18 -24.82
C VAL A 89 1.78 6.67 -25.98
N HIS A 90 1.14 6.09 -27.00
CA HIS A 90 1.79 5.74 -28.25
C HIS A 90 1.97 7.02 -29.07
N ILE A 91 3.20 7.31 -29.49
CA ILE A 91 3.54 8.51 -30.26
C ILE A 91 4.23 8.05 -31.53
N GLU A 92 3.69 8.45 -32.69
CA GLU A 92 4.31 8.18 -33.98
C GLU A 92 5.49 9.13 -34.22
N VAL A 93 6.63 8.57 -34.61
CA VAL A 93 7.87 9.35 -34.83
C VAL A 93 7.72 10.29 -36.03
N GLU A 94 6.97 9.88 -37.04
CA GLU A 94 6.71 10.67 -38.25
C GLU A 94 5.93 11.94 -37.96
N GLU A 95 4.93 11.88 -37.07
CA GLU A 95 4.15 13.04 -36.65
C GLU A 95 5.03 14.05 -35.89
N VAL A 96 5.88 13.56 -34.97
CA VAL A 96 6.85 14.42 -34.28
C VAL A 96 7.81 15.07 -35.27
N ASN A 97 8.28 14.33 -36.29
CA ASN A 97 9.19 14.88 -37.29
C ASN A 97 8.52 16.01 -38.10
N LYS A 98 7.29 15.81 -38.60
CA LYS A 98 6.55 16.83 -39.35
C LYS A 98 6.42 18.14 -38.56
N LEU A 99 5.97 18.05 -37.30
CA LEU A 99 5.78 19.22 -36.43
C LEU A 99 7.10 19.94 -36.11
N VAL A 100 8.22 19.20 -36.03
CA VAL A 100 9.56 19.78 -35.83
C VAL A 100 10.07 20.48 -37.09
N GLN A 101 9.85 19.90 -38.27
CA GLN A 101 10.23 20.52 -39.55
C GLN A 101 9.39 21.76 -39.87
N GLU A 102 8.12 21.78 -39.46
CA GLU A 102 7.25 22.96 -39.51
C GLU A 102 7.71 24.09 -38.56
N GLY A 103 8.74 23.84 -37.74
CA GLY A 103 9.32 24.85 -36.86
C GLY A 103 8.52 25.13 -35.60
N MET A 104 7.56 24.27 -35.23
CA MET A 104 6.77 24.47 -34.02
C MET A 104 7.63 24.40 -32.75
N HIS A 105 7.27 25.22 -31.76
CA HIS A 105 7.89 25.14 -30.45
C HIS A 105 7.53 23.82 -29.75
N LEU A 106 8.52 23.24 -29.05
CA LEU A 106 8.38 21.97 -28.32
C LEU A 106 7.17 21.93 -27.37
N LYS A 107 6.77 23.08 -26.82
CA LYS A 107 5.63 23.20 -25.91
C LYS A 107 4.30 23.01 -26.64
N ASP A 108 4.22 23.50 -27.88
CA ASP A 108 3.02 23.40 -28.70
C ASP A 108 2.89 21.99 -29.29
N ILE A 109 4.00 21.40 -29.74
CA ILE A 109 4.07 19.98 -30.15
C ILE A 109 3.58 19.07 -29.02
N ALA A 110 4.05 19.31 -27.79
CA ALA A 110 3.64 18.55 -26.62
C ALA A 110 2.13 18.66 -26.33
N ARG A 111 1.55 19.84 -26.55
CA ARG A 111 0.11 20.07 -26.39
C ARG A 111 -0.70 19.34 -27.46
N THR A 112 -0.26 19.39 -28.72
CA THR A 112 -0.91 18.72 -29.85
C THR A 112 -0.93 17.20 -29.65
N LEU A 113 0.19 16.63 -29.22
CA LEU A 113 0.35 15.19 -29.03
C LEU A 113 -0.12 14.66 -27.66
N GLY A 114 -0.60 15.54 -26.77
CA GLY A 114 -1.07 15.15 -25.43
C GLY A 114 0.04 14.58 -24.52
N VAL A 115 1.29 14.98 -24.71
CA VAL A 115 2.46 14.43 -24.01
C VAL A 115 3.25 15.50 -23.28
N SER A 116 4.22 15.10 -22.45
CA SER A 116 5.09 16.07 -21.79
C SER A 116 6.11 16.67 -22.77
N ARG A 117 6.51 17.93 -22.56
CA ARG A 117 7.61 18.58 -23.30
C ARG A 117 8.90 17.75 -23.27
N THR A 118 9.17 17.09 -22.13
CA THR A 118 10.32 16.19 -21.98
C THR A 118 10.20 14.94 -22.86
N THR A 119 8.99 14.44 -23.10
CA THR A 119 8.76 13.32 -24.03
C THR A 119 9.15 13.73 -25.44
N VAL A 120 8.65 14.88 -25.92
CA VAL A 120 9.00 15.41 -27.25
C VAL A 120 10.51 15.60 -27.40
N SER A 121 11.16 16.22 -26.41
CA SER A 121 12.62 16.43 -26.43
C SER A 121 13.40 15.11 -26.49
N LYS A 122 12.97 14.09 -25.73
CA LYS A 122 13.60 12.76 -25.76
C LYS A 122 13.45 12.09 -27.12
N TYR A 123 12.29 12.21 -27.76
CA TYR A 123 12.06 11.66 -29.10
C TYR A 123 12.93 12.35 -30.15
N ILE A 124 13.02 13.68 -30.11
CA ILE A 124 13.88 14.44 -31.03
C ILE A 124 15.35 14.04 -30.89
N GLN A 125 15.85 13.86 -29.66
CA GLN A 125 17.22 13.40 -29.42
C GLN A 125 17.43 11.94 -29.81
N LYS A 126 16.46 11.08 -29.55
CA LYS A 126 16.57 9.65 -29.83
C LYS A 126 16.58 9.34 -31.34
N TYR A 127 15.85 10.13 -32.13
CA TYR A 127 15.67 9.92 -33.57
C TYR A 127 16.33 11.02 -34.42
N ASP A 128 17.15 11.89 -33.81
CA ASP A 128 17.87 13.00 -34.48
C ASP A 128 17.00 13.87 -35.41
N LEU A 129 15.75 14.12 -35.02
CA LEU A 129 14.72 14.76 -35.85
C LEU A 129 14.99 16.24 -36.19
N ARG A 130 16.06 16.83 -35.66
CA ARG A 130 16.50 18.20 -35.97
C ARG A 130 17.37 18.29 -37.22
N ARG A 131 17.91 17.16 -37.70
CA ARG A 131 18.93 17.14 -38.74
C ARG A 131 18.38 16.60 -40.06
N ASN A 132 17.42 17.32 -40.65
CA ASN A 132 17.02 17.13 -42.04
C ASN A 132 17.00 18.47 -42.79
N GLY A 133 18.17 19.10 -42.79
CA GLY A 133 18.61 20.02 -43.84
C GLY A 133 20.02 19.59 -44.23
N ASN A 134 20.17 19.05 -45.45
CA ASN A 134 21.41 18.61 -46.11
C ASN A 134 21.98 17.23 -45.73
N LYS A 135 21.57 16.22 -46.49
CA LYS A 135 22.49 15.37 -47.26
C LYS A 135 21.91 15.11 -48.64
#